data_AF-A0A1J4ZYC3-F1
#
_entry.id   AF-A0A1J4ZYC3-F1
#
_cell.length_a   1.000
_cell.length_b   1.000
_cell.length_c   1.000
_cell.angle_alpha   90.00
_cell.angle_beta   90.00
_cell.angle_gamma   90.00
#
_symmetry.space_group_name_H-M   'P 1'
#
loop_
_entity.id
_entity.type
_entity.pdbx_description
1 polymer ?
#
loop_
_entity_poly.entity_id
_entity_poly.type
_entity_poly.pdbx_seq_one_letter_code
_entity_poly.pdbx_strand_id
1 'polypeptide(L)'
;MVANYATTLVANYATTLVANYATTLVANYATTLVANYATTLVANYATTLVANYATTFYPPTMISATFTIFTILSELRRGRPASQLWRIFYHFGESLTPRIPFWLHLCVQASLLDSSCPPRPARHFNTWLTLPPEVQTHELLEAWLRTPKNAQDRCARRAFIRRLEQREPLMDRDQRDLPGLQALGLCQPGSLTAWGEIILLNKPAPTQPQPAAWHIEGDQLFIPFPPDWSLLWELEAFLRPASPGRYLLRKPDLRHAAAHGLCAAPFDKLTPSRCPSGRATPTRQGWENGFMRVLETGLRAPLPQALRAAILSQPVLNVTEGIVLEFSNSEELKRLRRSTVLREHFEHILSPRHVCVSAENAPRLLELLERRGIYAHSLMEAAPKDERSHTRNYFRQPTLPLPKGWTVTKEDLLTEHLRLQQALDILYHAPGGIRPEPRRITPLLMEEHGGQVYVIAYCHTRRAQRTFRLDRIEIPARKEP
;
A
#
# COMPACT_ATOMS: atom_id res chain seq x y z
N MET A 1 -43.21 13.17 -48.41
CA MET A 1 -42.57 11.85 -48.50
C MET A 1 -41.05 11.94 -48.70
N VAL A 2 -40.55 12.84 -49.56
CA VAL A 2 -39.11 12.98 -49.87
C VAL A 2 -38.25 13.46 -48.69
N ALA A 3 -38.76 14.37 -47.85
CA ALA A 3 -38.01 14.91 -46.71
C ALA A 3 -37.70 13.84 -45.63
N ASN A 4 -38.69 13.04 -45.21
CA ASN A 4 -38.48 12.01 -44.18
C ASN A 4 -37.56 10.87 -44.65
N TYR A 5 -37.54 10.54 -45.94
CA TYR A 5 -36.66 9.50 -46.45
C TYR A 5 -35.20 9.98 -46.45
N ALA A 6 -34.95 11.23 -46.87
CA ALA A 6 -33.62 11.83 -46.85
C ALA A 6 -33.08 11.98 -45.42
N THR A 7 -33.89 12.44 -44.46
CA THR A 7 -33.44 12.61 -43.07
C THR A 7 -33.13 11.27 -42.41
N THR A 8 -33.96 10.24 -42.65
CA THR A 8 -33.73 8.90 -42.09
C THR A 8 -32.52 8.22 -42.73
N LEU A 9 -32.31 8.38 -44.04
CA LEU A 9 -31.16 7.82 -44.74
C LEU A 9 -29.86 8.49 -44.27
N VAL A 10 -29.81 9.83 -44.22
CA VAL A 10 -28.62 10.59 -43.80
C VAL A 10 -28.34 10.37 -42.32
N ALA A 11 -29.35 10.39 -41.45
CA ALA A 11 -29.16 10.16 -40.02
C ALA A 11 -28.70 8.73 -39.75
N ASN A 12 -29.31 7.72 -40.36
CA ASN A 12 -28.88 6.33 -40.15
C ASN A 12 -27.50 6.08 -40.75
N TYR A 13 -27.20 6.59 -41.94
CA TYR A 13 -25.88 6.39 -42.55
C TYR A 13 -24.78 7.11 -41.77
N ALA A 14 -25.01 8.35 -41.33
CA ALA A 14 -24.05 9.09 -40.51
C ALA A 14 -23.87 8.46 -39.12
N THR A 15 -24.94 8.01 -38.47
CA THR A 15 -24.85 7.38 -37.15
C THR A 15 -24.16 6.02 -37.25
N THR A 16 -24.47 5.22 -38.27
CA THR A 16 -23.85 3.90 -38.45
C THR A 16 -22.39 4.03 -38.86
N LEU A 17 -22.05 4.97 -39.74
CA LEU A 17 -20.68 5.18 -40.19
C LEU A 17 -19.83 5.80 -39.07
N VAL A 18 -20.30 6.83 -38.38
CA VAL A 18 -19.56 7.46 -37.27
C VAL A 18 -19.46 6.52 -36.07
N ALA A 19 -20.54 5.84 -35.68
CA ALA A 19 -20.49 4.91 -34.55
C ALA A 19 -19.62 3.70 -34.87
N ASN A 20 -19.76 3.07 -36.05
CA ASN A 20 -18.93 1.92 -36.38
C ASN A 20 -17.47 2.33 -36.62
N TYR A 21 -17.18 3.43 -37.31
CA TYR A 21 -15.80 3.85 -37.54
C TYR A 21 -15.14 4.33 -36.25
N ALA A 22 -15.83 5.11 -35.39
CA ALA A 22 -15.28 5.53 -34.11
C ALA A 22 -15.14 4.36 -33.13
N THR A 23 -16.10 3.44 -33.07
CA THR A 23 -16.00 2.27 -32.16
C THR A 23 -14.94 1.29 -32.67
N THR A 24 -14.86 1.04 -33.97
CA THR A 24 -13.87 0.10 -34.53
C THR A 24 -12.48 0.72 -34.51
N LEU A 25 -12.32 2.01 -34.83
CA LEU A 25 -11.02 2.68 -34.78
C LEU A 25 -10.60 2.90 -33.33
N VAL A 26 -11.42 3.50 -32.46
CA VAL A 26 -11.02 3.72 -31.05
C VAL A 26 -10.89 2.41 -30.30
N ALA A 27 -11.81 1.45 -30.43
CA ALA A 27 -11.67 0.18 -29.73
C ALA A 27 -10.55 -0.66 -30.33
N ASN A 28 -10.42 -0.83 -31.66
CA ASN A 28 -9.33 -1.65 -32.18
C ASN A 28 -7.99 -0.95 -32.04
N TYR A 29 -7.83 0.35 -32.28
CA TYR A 29 -6.55 1.04 -32.07
C TYR A 29 -6.21 1.15 -30.59
N ALA A 30 -7.15 1.45 -29.69
CA ALA A 30 -6.84 1.45 -28.25
C ALA A 30 -6.59 0.03 -27.74
N THR A 31 -7.32 -0.98 -28.20
CA THR A 31 -7.09 -2.37 -27.75
C THR A 31 -5.84 -2.97 -28.37
N THR A 32 -5.53 -2.73 -29.65
CA THR A 32 -4.26 -3.18 -30.25
C THR A 32 -3.07 -2.33 -29.84
N LEU A 33 -3.21 -1.03 -29.59
CA LEU A 33 -2.08 -0.22 -29.11
C LEU A 33 -1.88 -0.38 -27.60
N VAL A 34 -2.93 -0.47 -26.78
CA VAL A 34 -2.75 -0.76 -25.35
C VAL A 34 -2.40 -2.22 -25.13
N ALA A 35 -3.10 -3.18 -25.76
CA ALA A 35 -2.74 -4.60 -25.62
C ALA A 35 -1.47 -4.93 -26.38
N ASN A 36 -1.28 -4.61 -27.67
CA ASN A 36 0.00 -4.95 -28.30
C ASN A 36 1.14 -4.07 -27.79
N TYR A 37 1.01 -2.78 -27.50
CA TYR A 37 2.18 -2.05 -26.96
C TYR A 37 2.46 -2.46 -25.51
N ALA A 38 1.46 -2.68 -24.64
CA ALA A 38 1.74 -3.17 -23.28
C ALA A 38 2.14 -4.66 -23.27
N THR A 39 1.49 -5.53 -24.03
CA THR A 39 1.84 -6.96 -24.11
C THR A 39 3.14 -7.16 -24.88
N THR A 40 3.39 -6.49 -25.99
CA THR A 40 4.67 -6.63 -26.71
C THR A 40 5.81 -5.91 -25.99
N LEU A 41 5.59 -4.86 -25.18
CA LEU A 41 6.68 -4.19 -24.44
C LEU A 41 6.90 -4.83 -23.05
N VAL A 42 5.85 -5.25 -22.32
CA VAL A 42 5.99 -6.03 -21.07
C VAL A 42 6.42 -7.46 -21.36
N ALA A 43 5.83 -8.13 -22.36
CA ALA A 43 6.28 -9.46 -22.76
C ALA A 43 7.60 -9.38 -23.51
N ASN A 44 7.87 -8.45 -24.44
CA ASN A 44 9.23 -8.42 -25.00
C ASN A 44 10.23 -7.99 -23.95
N TYR A 45 10.00 -7.06 -23.02
CA TYR A 45 11.05 -6.74 -22.04
C TYR A 45 11.25 -7.88 -21.03
N ALA A 46 10.20 -8.52 -20.51
CA ALA A 46 10.35 -9.69 -19.65
C ALA A 46 10.93 -10.90 -20.40
N THR A 47 10.46 -11.18 -21.61
CA THR A 47 10.91 -12.30 -22.46
C THR A 47 12.28 -12.01 -23.07
N THR A 48 12.68 -10.77 -23.35
CA THR A 48 14.01 -10.41 -23.88
C THR A 48 15.04 -10.29 -22.76
N LEU A 49 14.69 -9.75 -21.60
CA LEU A 49 15.61 -9.59 -20.46
C LEU A 49 15.84 -10.93 -19.75
N VAL A 50 14.80 -11.77 -19.66
CA VAL A 50 14.95 -13.18 -19.24
C VAL A 50 15.52 -14.01 -20.39
N ALA A 51 14.95 -14.05 -21.61
CA ALA A 51 15.43 -14.99 -22.63
C ALA A 51 16.77 -14.65 -23.29
N ASN A 52 17.18 -13.38 -23.50
CA ASN A 52 18.48 -13.08 -24.14
C ASN A 52 19.66 -13.31 -23.18
N TYR A 53 19.47 -13.04 -21.90
CA TYR A 53 20.45 -13.43 -20.89
C TYR A 53 20.38 -14.94 -20.59
N ALA A 54 19.17 -15.51 -20.67
CA ALA A 54 18.92 -16.92 -20.43
C ALA A 54 19.30 -17.88 -21.58
N THR A 55 19.64 -17.33 -22.73
CA THR A 55 20.14 -18.10 -23.88
C THR A 55 21.65 -18.02 -24.00
N THR A 56 22.30 -17.02 -23.39
CA THR A 56 23.74 -16.78 -23.57
C THR A 56 24.59 -17.27 -22.40
N PHE A 57 24.09 -17.28 -21.15
CA PHE A 57 24.93 -17.64 -19.99
C PHE A 57 24.29 -18.56 -18.92
N TYR A 58 22.96 -18.54 -18.72
CA TYR A 58 22.27 -19.37 -17.70
C TYR A 58 20.87 -19.79 -18.20
N PRO A 59 20.28 -20.94 -17.84
CA PRO A 59 18.92 -21.28 -18.28
C PRO A 59 17.87 -20.32 -17.68
N PRO A 60 16.71 -20.12 -18.34
CA PRO A 60 15.66 -19.18 -17.91
C PRO A 60 15.07 -19.49 -16.52
N THR A 61 15.37 -20.69 -16.01
CA THR A 61 14.95 -21.21 -14.72
C THR A 61 15.87 -20.83 -13.55
N MET A 62 17.11 -20.38 -13.79
CA MET A 62 18.04 -19.99 -12.71
C MET A 62 17.80 -18.57 -12.20
N ILE A 63 17.58 -17.63 -13.13
CA ILE A 63 17.17 -16.25 -12.80
C ILE A 63 15.87 -16.29 -11.97
N SER A 64 15.05 -17.34 -12.16
CA SER A 64 13.82 -17.58 -11.41
C SER A 64 14.02 -17.79 -9.91
N ALA A 65 15.04 -18.52 -9.43
CA ALA A 65 15.13 -18.90 -8.02
C ALA A 65 15.52 -17.71 -7.11
N THR A 66 16.67 -17.07 -7.39
CA THR A 66 17.13 -15.90 -6.63
C THR A 66 16.14 -14.74 -6.76
N PHE A 67 15.60 -14.50 -7.96
CA PHE A 67 14.57 -13.47 -8.16
C PHE A 67 13.27 -13.78 -7.41
N THR A 68 12.82 -15.04 -7.41
CA THR A 68 11.62 -15.45 -6.67
C THR A 68 11.81 -15.25 -5.18
N ILE A 69 12.94 -15.70 -4.64
CA ILE A 69 13.28 -15.52 -3.22
C ILE A 69 13.36 -14.02 -2.89
N PHE A 70 14.08 -13.24 -3.70
CA PHE A 70 14.16 -11.79 -3.57
C PHE A 70 12.78 -11.15 -3.55
N THR A 71 11.90 -11.51 -4.49
CA THR A 71 10.54 -10.98 -4.59
C THR A 71 9.71 -11.34 -3.36
N ILE A 72 9.74 -12.60 -2.93
CA ILE A 72 9.04 -13.07 -1.72
C ILE A 72 9.52 -12.29 -0.50
N LEU A 73 10.83 -12.21 -0.28
CA LEU A 73 11.41 -11.55 0.88
C LEU A 73 11.18 -10.04 0.87
N SER A 74 11.22 -9.41 -0.30
CA SER A 74 10.96 -7.97 -0.46
C SER A 74 9.51 -7.64 -0.11
N GLU A 75 8.57 -8.52 -0.44
CA GLU A 75 7.15 -8.35 -0.15
C GLU A 75 6.81 -8.66 1.32
N LEU A 76 7.46 -9.67 1.90
CA LEU A 76 7.40 -9.93 3.35
C LEU A 76 7.96 -8.75 4.14
N ARG A 77 9.07 -8.14 3.68
CA ARG A 77 9.63 -6.92 4.27
C ARG A 77 8.64 -5.76 4.29
N ARG A 78 7.81 -5.63 3.25
CA ARG A 78 6.75 -4.61 3.15
C ARG A 78 5.50 -4.93 3.99
N GLY A 79 5.52 -6.02 4.77
CA GLY A 79 4.44 -6.43 5.64
C GLY A 79 3.30 -7.15 4.93
N ARG A 80 3.50 -7.62 3.68
CA ARG A 80 2.47 -8.43 3.02
C ARG A 80 2.37 -9.80 3.69
N PRO A 81 1.15 -10.30 3.93
CA PRO A 81 0.98 -11.64 4.47
C PRO A 81 1.35 -12.69 3.41
N ALA A 82 1.98 -13.78 3.86
CA ALA A 82 2.40 -14.90 3.02
C ALA A 82 1.27 -15.45 2.12
N SER A 83 0.03 -15.41 2.59
CA SER A 83 -1.17 -15.88 1.87
C SER A 83 -1.50 -15.06 0.62
N GLN A 84 -0.97 -13.84 0.48
CA GLN A 84 -1.23 -12.96 -0.65
C GLN A 84 -0.08 -12.90 -1.67
N LEU A 85 1.06 -13.52 -1.37
CA LEU A 85 2.25 -13.46 -2.22
C LEU A 85 2.02 -14.03 -3.63
N TRP A 86 1.16 -15.04 -3.77
CA TRP A 86 0.84 -15.63 -5.07
C TRP A 86 0.23 -14.62 -6.05
N ARG A 87 -0.47 -13.58 -5.56
CA ARG A 87 -1.09 -12.55 -6.41
C ARG A 87 -0.06 -11.74 -7.20
N ILE A 88 1.16 -11.67 -6.69
CA ILE A 88 2.27 -10.90 -7.27
C ILE A 88 2.79 -11.62 -8.51
N PHE A 89 3.06 -12.91 -8.36
CA PHE A 89 3.46 -13.77 -9.49
C PHE A 89 2.36 -13.85 -10.55
N TYR A 90 1.09 -13.94 -10.12
CA TYR A 90 -0.05 -13.84 -11.05
C TYR A 90 -0.07 -12.51 -11.80
N HIS A 91 0.19 -11.38 -11.13
CA HIS A 91 0.24 -10.07 -11.78
C HIS A 91 1.39 -9.95 -12.78
N PHE A 92 2.51 -10.62 -12.52
CA PHE A 92 3.63 -10.71 -13.46
C PHE A 92 3.38 -11.67 -14.63
N GLY A 93 2.25 -12.41 -14.63
CA GLY A 93 1.95 -13.41 -15.66
C GLY A 93 2.69 -14.73 -15.47
N GLU A 94 3.31 -14.94 -14.31
CA GLU A 94 4.15 -16.10 -14.00
C GLU A 94 3.41 -17.11 -13.12
N SER A 95 3.41 -18.38 -13.52
CA SER A 95 2.91 -19.47 -12.69
C SER A 95 4.01 -19.95 -11.75
N LEU A 96 3.89 -19.61 -10.46
CA LEU A 96 4.89 -20.02 -9.48
C LEU A 96 4.78 -21.52 -9.16
N THR A 97 5.65 -22.31 -9.78
CA THR A 97 5.87 -23.72 -9.48
C THR A 97 7.29 -23.93 -9.00
N PRO A 98 7.52 -24.51 -7.81
CA PRO A 98 6.56 -24.95 -6.79
C PRO A 98 5.81 -23.80 -6.08
N ARG A 99 4.70 -24.11 -5.39
CA ARG A 99 3.85 -23.12 -4.70
C ARG A 99 4.60 -22.38 -3.58
N ILE A 100 4.09 -21.19 -3.19
CA ILE A 100 4.65 -20.34 -2.11
C ILE A 100 5.12 -21.09 -0.85
N PRO A 101 4.39 -22.07 -0.28
CA PRO A 101 4.85 -22.79 0.90
C PRO A 101 6.21 -23.49 0.73
N PHE A 102 6.50 -24.01 -0.47
CA PHE A 102 7.81 -24.61 -0.77
C PHE A 102 8.93 -23.58 -0.63
N TRP A 103 8.76 -22.41 -1.25
CA TRP A 103 9.75 -21.33 -1.21
C TRP A 103 9.96 -20.79 0.20
N LEU A 104 8.89 -20.62 0.98
CA LEU A 104 9.00 -20.20 2.37
C LEU A 104 9.77 -21.21 3.22
N HIS A 105 9.46 -22.50 3.08
CA HIS A 105 10.20 -23.56 3.78
C HIS A 105 11.67 -23.60 3.35
N LEU A 106 11.95 -23.46 2.05
CA LEU A 106 13.31 -23.41 1.53
C LEU A 106 14.07 -22.22 2.13
N CYS A 107 13.48 -21.02 2.15
CA CYS A 107 14.10 -19.83 2.72
C CYS A 107 14.37 -19.97 4.22
N VAL A 108 13.45 -20.59 4.97
CA VAL A 108 13.67 -20.88 6.41
C VAL A 108 14.83 -21.86 6.60
N GLN A 109 14.92 -22.92 5.79
CA GLN A 109 16.03 -23.88 5.87
C GLN A 109 17.37 -23.29 5.44
N ALA A 110 17.35 -22.38 4.47
CA ALA A 110 18.51 -21.59 4.05
C ALA A 110 18.85 -20.44 5.02
N SER A 111 18.12 -20.32 6.14
CA SER A 111 18.25 -19.23 7.11
C SER A 111 17.98 -17.81 6.55
N LEU A 112 17.42 -17.68 5.35
CA LEU A 112 17.10 -16.41 4.71
C LEU A 112 15.86 -15.72 5.30
N LEU A 113 15.02 -16.49 6.02
CA LEU A 113 13.90 -15.97 6.82
C LEU A 113 14.13 -16.24 8.30
N ASP A 114 13.75 -15.29 9.14
CA ASP A 114 13.73 -15.47 10.58
C ASP A 114 12.50 -16.29 11.06
N SER A 115 12.56 -16.74 12.30
CA SER A 115 11.48 -17.50 12.95
C SER A 115 10.36 -16.62 13.53
N SER A 116 10.30 -15.33 13.16
CA SER A 116 9.28 -14.43 13.68
C SER A 116 7.90 -14.68 13.04
N CYS A 117 6.84 -14.23 13.69
CA CYS A 117 5.48 -14.32 13.16
C CYS A 117 4.87 -12.91 13.10
N PRO A 118 4.70 -12.32 11.90
CA PRO A 118 4.99 -12.87 10.57
C PRO A 118 6.50 -12.95 10.25
N PRO A 119 6.95 -13.89 9.39
CA PRO A 119 8.36 -14.11 9.09
C PRO A 119 8.96 -12.90 8.37
N ARG A 120 10.20 -12.53 8.73
CA ARG A 120 10.93 -11.40 8.16
C ARG A 120 12.24 -11.87 7.52
N PRO A 121 12.79 -11.11 6.56
CA PRO A 121 14.11 -11.41 6.01
C PRO A 121 15.18 -11.43 7.10
N ALA A 122 16.03 -12.45 7.06
CA ALA A 122 17.14 -12.58 7.99
C ALA A 122 18.20 -11.49 7.78
N ARG A 123 18.98 -11.20 8.83
CA ARG A 123 20.00 -10.14 8.79
C ARG A 123 21.09 -10.37 7.74
N HIS A 124 21.44 -11.62 7.46
CA HIS A 124 22.46 -11.98 6.47
C HIS A 124 21.90 -12.11 5.04
N PHE A 125 20.62 -11.81 4.81
CA PHE A 125 20.05 -11.89 3.48
C PHE A 125 20.76 -10.94 2.49
N ASN A 126 21.12 -9.73 2.93
CA ASN A 126 21.89 -8.80 2.09
C ASN A 126 23.27 -9.35 1.72
N THR A 127 23.96 -9.99 2.68
CA THR A 127 25.26 -10.61 2.40
C THR A 127 25.10 -11.81 1.46
N TRP A 128 24.02 -12.57 1.57
CA TRP A 128 23.70 -13.66 0.65
C TRP A 128 23.49 -13.17 -0.79
N LEU A 129 22.80 -12.04 -0.97
CA LEU A 129 22.60 -11.41 -2.30
C LEU A 129 23.90 -10.98 -2.97
N THR A 130 24.98 -10.74 -2.21
CA THR A 130 26.31 -10.39 -2.76
C THR A 130 27.16 -11.59 -3.14
N LEU A 131 26.75 -12.82 -2.76
CA LEU A 131 27.47 -14.02 -3.11
C LEU A 131 27.38 -14.31 -4.62
N PRO A 132 28.40 -14.98 -5.20
CA PRO A 132 28.29 -15.49 -6.56
C PRO A 132 27.05 -16.41 -6.68
N PRO A 133 26.27 -16.30 -7.78
CA PRO A 133 25.11 -17.15 -8.05
C PRO A 133 25.34 -18.65 -7.85
N GLU A 134 26.54 -19.14 -8.10
CA GLU A 134 26.93 -20.54 -7.91
C GLU A 134 26.84 -20.91 -6.42
N VAL A 135 27.40 -20.05 -5.57
CA VAL A 135 27.37 -20.20 -4.12
C VAL A 135 25.95 -20.05 -3.58
N GLN A 136 25.20 -19.07 -4.08
CA GLN A 136 23.77 -18.91 -3.74
C GLN A 136 22.98 -20.20 -4.03
N THR A 137 23.15 -20.76 -5.23
CA THR A 137 22.44 -21.98 -5.63
C THR A 137 22.89 -23.19 -4.82
N HIS A 138 24.18 -23.29 -4.50
CA HIS A 138 24.70 -24.37 -3.65
C HIS A 138 24.09 -24.34 -2.25
N GLU A 139 23.98 -23.17 -1.62
CA GLU A 139 23.32 -23.01 -0.33
C GLU A 139 21.83 -23.38 -0.38
N LEU A 140 21.14 -22.99 -1.46
CA LEU A 140 19.74 -23.37 -1.68
C LEU A 140 19.58 -24.88 -1.92
N LEU A 141 20.50 -25.50 -2.64
CA LEU A 141 20.50 -26.95 -2.86
C LEU A 141 20.72 -27.70 -1.54
N GLU A 142 21.66 -27.26 -0.70
CA GLU A 142 21.88 -27.81 0.64
C GLU A 142 20.65 -27.65 1.54
N ALA A 143 20.01 -26.48 1.53
CA ALA A 143 18.76 -26.25 2.24
C ALA A 143 17.63 -27.16 1.73
N TRP A 144 17.55 -27.34 0.40
CA TRP A 144 16.60 -28.26 -0.21
C TRP A 144 16.85 -29.71 0.23
N LEU A 145 18.10 -30.18 0.29
CA LEU A 145 18.43 -31.51 0.79
C LEU A 145 18.01 -31.72 2.26
N ARG A 146 18.02 -30.65 3.07
CA ARG A 146 17.64 -30.68 4.50
C ARG A 146 16.15 -30.54 4.75
N THR A 147 15.39 -30.03 3.79
CA THR A 147 13.95 -29.70 3.95
C THR A 147 13.06 -30.88 4.40
N PRO A 148 13.25 -32.15 3.95
CA PRO A 148 12.42 -33.24 4.41
C PRO A 148 12.67 -33.59 5.88
N LYS A 149 11.59 -33.70 6.66
CA LYS A 149 11.66 -34.09 8.08
C LYS A 149 12.19 -35.52 8.26
N ASN A 150 11.87 -36.42 7.34
CA ASN A 150 12.21 -37.84 7.43
C ASN A 150 13.63 -38.12 6.91
N ALA A 151 14.39 -38.95 7.63
CA ALA A 151 15.73 -39.35 7.21
C ALA A 151 15.71 -40.12 5.88
N GLN A 152 14.69 -40.96 5.66
CA GLN A 152 14.51 -41.72 4.42
C GLN A 152 14.34 -40.79 3.20
N ASP A 153 13.54 -39.73 3.32
CA ASP A 153 13.34 -38.76 2.25
C ASP A 153 14.63 -37.95 1.97
N ARG A 154 15.42 -37.62 3.00
CA ARG A 154 16.74 -36.98 2.82
C ARG A 154 17.71 -37.91 2.09
N CYS A 155 17.76 -39.19 2.45
CA CYS A 155 18.54 -40.20 1.76
C CYS A 155 18.09 -40.37 0.30
N ALA A 156 16.77 -40.34 0.05
CA ALA A 156 16.22 -40.41 -1.30
C ALA A 156 16.64 -39.22 -2.17
N ARG A 157 16.59 -37.98 -1.63
CA ARG A 157 17.07 -36.78 -2.33
C ARG A 157 18.58 -36.85 -2.64
N ARG A 158 19.40 -37.31 -1.69
CA ARG A 158 20.85 -37.49 -1.94
C ARG A 158 21.13 -38.57 -2.98
N ALA A 159 20.35 -39.67 -2.99
CA ALA A 159 20.45 -40.67 -4.03
C ALA A 159 20.02 -40.12 -5.40
N PHE A 160 19.02 -39.24 -5.42
CA PHE A 160 18.59 -38.55 -6.64
C PHE A 160 19.68 -37.63 -7.20
N ILE A 161 20.33 -36.82 -6.36
CA ILE A 161 21.48 -35.99 -6.80
C ILE A 161 22.61 -36.86 -7.36
N ARG A 162 23.00 -37.95 -6.67
CA ARG A 162 24.05 -38.86 -7.17
C ARG A 162 23.73 -39.46 -8.54
N ARG A 163 22.46 -39.76 -8.82
CA ARG A 163 22.05 -40.23 -10.16
C ARG A 163 22.20 -39.16 -11.23
N LEU A 164 21.80 -37.93 -10.91
CA LEU A 164 21.97 -36.80 -11.83
C LEU A 164 23.46 -36.55 -12.12
N GLU A 165 24.32 -36.64 -11.10
CA GLU A 165 25.77 -36.55 -11.25
C GLU A 165 26.31 -37.65 -12.18
N GLN A 166 25.77 -38.86 -12.07
CA GLN A 166 26.13 -40.03 -12.89
C GLN A 166 25.42 -40.07 -14.25
N ARG A 167 24.55 -39.09 -14.56
CA ARG A 167 23.71 -39.05 -15.78
C ARG A 167 22.83 -40.29 -15.97
N GLU A 168 22.39 -40.89 -14.86
CA GLU A 168 21.44 -42.00 -14.85
C GLU A 168 20.00 -41.53 -15.16
N PRO A 169 19.15 -42.40 -15.74
CA PRO A 169 17.75 -42.05 -16.01
C PRO A 169 16.95 -41.77 -14.72
N LEU A 170 16.01 -40.83 -14.81
CA LEU A 170 15.11 -40.49 -13.71
C LEU A 170 14.14 -41.65 -13.44
N MET A 171 13.92 -41.99 -12.16
CA MET A 171 12.91 -42.97 -11.76
C MET A 171 11.58 -42.29 -11.39
N ASP A 172 10.49 -43.07 -11.37
CA ASP A 172 9.16 -42.56 -10.96
C ASP A 172 9.17 -41.92 -9.58
N ARG A 173 9.96 -42.47 -8.65
CA ARG A 173 10.14 -41.89 -7.30
C ARG A 173 10.77 -40.50 -7.30
N ASP A 174 11.52 -40.14 -8.34
CA ASP A 174 12.22 -38.85 -8.47
C ASP A 174 11.28 -37.74 -8.94
N GLN A 175 10.16 -38.10 -9.59
CA GLN A 175 9.16 -37.14 -10.09
C GLN A 175 8.57 -36.27 -8.96
N ARG A 176 8.51 -36.79 -7.73
CA ARG A 176 8.04 -36.05 -6.56
C ARG A 176 8.92 -34.85 -6.21
N ASP A 177 10.22 -35.00 -6.37
CA ASP A 177 11.24 -34.04 -5.93
C ASP A 177 11.79 -33.20 -7.10
N LEU A 178 11.56 -33.63 -8.34
CA LEU A 178 11.93 -32.95 -9.59
C LEU A 178 11.48 -31.48 -9.67
N PRO A 179 10.23 -31.09 -9.30
CA PRO A 179 9.83 -29.68 -9.37
C PRO A 179 10.68 -28.75 -8.51
N GLY A 180 11.25 -29.25 -7.40
CA GLY A 180 12.13 -28.45 -6.55
C GLY A 180 13.48 -28.16 -7.22
N LEU A 181 14.07 -29.14 -7.90
CA LEU A 181 15.32 -28.94 -8.64
C LEU A 181 15.12 -28.13 -9.91
N GLN A 182 13.96 -28.26 -10.56
CA GLN A 182 13.54 -27.39 -11.66
C GLN A 182 13.41 -25.93 -11.19
N ALA A 183 12.87 -25.72 -9.99
CA ALA A 183 12.76 -24.40 -9.36
C ALA A 183 14.13 -23.74 -9.15
N LEU A 184 15.14 -24.52 -8.78
CA LEU A 184 16.52 -24.06 -8.63
C LEU A 184 17.27 -23.93 -9.96
N GLY A 185 16.61 -24.23 -11.08
CA GLY A 185 17.18 -24.18 -12.42
C GLY A 185 18.20 -25.27 -12.72
N LEU A 186 18.31 -26.30 -11.88
CA LEU A 186 19.32 -27.37 -12.00
C LEU A 186 18.95 -28.44 -13.03
N CYS A 187 17.66 -28.67 -13.24
CA CYS A 187 17.17 -29.75 -14.10
C CYS A 187 16.06 -29.27 -15.02
N GLN A 188 15.97 -29.87 -16.20
CA GLN A 188 14.78 -29.89 -17.05
C GLN A 188 14.22 -31.32 -17.07
N PRO A 189 12.99 -31.56 -17.56
CA PRO A 189 12.46 -32.91 -17.66
C PRO A 189 13.44 -33.82 -18.43
N GLY A 190 14.02 -34.82 -17.73
CA GLY A 190 14.92 -35.81 -18.31
C GLY A 190 16.40 -35.44 -18.44
N SER A 191 16.86 -34.24 -18.06
CA SER A 191 18.28 -33.86 -18.16
C SER A 191 18.72 -32.72 -17.23
N LEU A 192 20.03 -32.63 -16.97
CA LEU A 192 20.64 -31.47 -16.31
C LEU A 192 20.66 -30.27 -17.25
N THR A 193 20.40 -29.08 -16.70
CA THR A 193 20.66 -27.83 -17.43
C THR A 193 22.16 -27.52 -17.44
N ALA A 194 22.62 -26.59 -18.29
CA ALA A 194 23.99 -26.11 -18.24
C ALA A 194 24.39 -25.59 -16.83
N TRP A 195 23.44 -24.95 -16.13
CA TRP A 195 23.63 -24.54 -14.75
C TRP A 195 23.69 -25.71 -13.78
N GLY A 196 22.80 -26.70 -13.95
CA GLY A 196 22.88 -27.95 -13.21
C GLY A 196 24.21 -28.66 -13.35
N GLU A 197 24.79 -28.66 -14.54
CA GLU A 197 26.13 -29.21 -14.78
C GLU A 197 27.23 -28.39 -14.08
N ILE A 198 27.13 -27.06 -14.06
CA ILE A 198 28.06 -26.20 -13.30
C ILE A 198 28.00 -26.53 -11.81
N ILE A 199 26.81 -26.60 -11.24
CA ILE A 199 26.61 -26.75 -9.79
C ILE A 199 26.85 -28.19 -9.32
N LEU A 200 26.37 -29.20 -10.05
CA LEU A 200 26.44 -30.61 -9.63
C LEU A 200 27.72 -31.30 -10.11
N LEU A 201 28.25 -30.92 -11.28
CA LEU A 201 29.46 -31.54 -11.85
C LEU A 201 30.71 -30.67 -11.67
N ASN A 202 30.61 -29.56 -10.93
CA ASN A 202 31.70 -28.59 -10.73
C ASN A 202 32.35 -28.11 -12.05
N LYS A 203 31.55 -27.94 -13.11
CA LYS A 203 32.06 -27.34 -14.36
C LYS A 203 32.40 -25.86 -14.14
N PRO A 204 33.39 -25.32 -14.88
CA PRO A 204 33.72 -23.91 -14.78
C PRO A 204 32.52 -23.04 -15.17
N ALA A 205 32.16 -22.11 -14.30
CA ALA A 205 31.10 -21.14 -14.56
C ALA A 205 31.59 -20.06 -15.54
N PRO A 206 30.72 -19.57 -16.44
CA PRO A 206 31.06 -18.43 -17.28
C PRO A 206 31.28 -17.17 -16.43
N THR A 207 32.17 -16.28 -16.88
CA THR A 207 32.37 -14.99 -16.22
C THR A 207 31.10 -14.15 -16.32
N GLN A 208 30.59 -13.71 -15.17
CA GLN A 208 29.37 -12.90 -15.13
C GLN A 208 29.65 -11.48 -15.61
N PRO A 209 28.79 -10.90 -16.48
CA PRO A 209 28.89 -9.51 -16.82
C PRO A 209 28.49 -8.64 -15.63
N GLN A 210 29.12 -7.47 -15.52
CA GLN A 210 28.84 -6.55 -14.43
C GLN A 210 27.45 -5.89 -14.63
N PRO A 211 26.75 -5.55 -13.53
CA PRO A 211 25.50 -4.80 -13.61
C PRO A 211 25.68 -3.50 -14.39
N ALA A 212 24.80 -3.25 -15.36
CA ALA A 212 24.79 -2.00 -16.12
C ALA A 212 24.09 -0.88 -15.32
N ALA A 213 24.32 0.36 -15.72
CA ALA A 213 23.65 1.52 -15.12
C ALA A 213 22.14 1.47 -15.39
N TRP A 214 21.36 1.95 -14.43
CA TRP A 214 19.92 2.14 -14.59
C TRP A 214 19.65 3.26 -15.59
N HIS A 215 18.47 3.27 -16.17
CA HIS A 215 18.03 4.36 -17.04
C HIS A 215 16.59 4.76 -16.72
N ILE A 216 16.29 6.04 -16.96
CA ILE A 216 14.95 6.60 -16.79
C ILE A 216 14.43 6.98 -18.18
N GLU A 217 13.25 6.47 -18.52
CA GLU A 217 12.50 6.90 -19.71
C GLU A 217 11.12 7.38 -19.27
N GLY A 218 10.86 8.67 -19.50
CA GLY A 218 9.62 9.31 -19.06
C GLY A 218 9.44 9.24 -17.55
N ASP A 219 8.37 8.57 -17.11
CA ASP A 219 8.02 8.36 -15.70
C ASP A 219 8.41 6.97 -15.19
N GLN A 220 9.31 6.26 -15.88
CA GLN A 220 9.69 4.89 -15.54
C GLN A 220 11.19 4.77 -15.33
N LEU A 221 11.56 4.01 -14.31
CA LEU A 221 12.92 3.58 -14.02
C LEU A 221 13.07 2.12 -14.44
N PHE A 222 14.11 1.86 -15.23
CA PHE A 222 14.46 0.55 -15.73
C PHE A 222 15.79 0.08 -15.15
N ILE A 223 15.81 -1.17 -14.71
CA ILE A 223 16.96 -1.83 -14.12
C ILE A 223 17.39 -2.95 -15.08
N PRO A 224 18.60 -2.85 -15.65
CA PRO A 224 19.11 -3.86 -16.56
C PRO A 224 19.44 -5.16 -15.82
N PHE A 225 19.46 -6.27 -16.56
CA PHE A 225 19.95 -7.55 -16.07
C PHE A 225 21.44 -7.74 -16.41
N PRO A 226 22.25 -8.30 -15.50
CA PRO A 226 21.91 -8.70 -14.14
C PRO A 226 21.78 -7.46 -13.24
N PRO A 227 20.81 -7.44 -12.30
CA PRO A 227 20.72 -6.32 -11.37
C PRO A 227 21.87 -6.40 -10.36
N ASP A 228 22.26 -5.24 -9.84
CA ASP A 228 22.91 -5.20 -8.53
C ASP A 228 21.85 -5.53 -7.48
N TRP A 229 21.88 -6.77 -6.96
CA TRP A 229 20.89 -7.26 -6.02
C TRP A 229 20.84 -6.46 -4.72
N SER A 230 21.98 -5.94 -4.26
CA SER A 230 22.04 -5.15 -3.03
C SER A 230 21.39 -3.80 -3.23
N LEU A 231 21.71 -3.15 -4.34
CA LEU A 231 21.12 -1.86 -4.68
C LEU A 231 19.62 -1.98 -5.03
N LEU A 232 19.23 -3.07 -5.69
CA LEU A 232 17.84 -3.40 -5.95
C LEU A 232 17.06 -3.60 -4.63
N TRP A 233 17.67 -4.29 -3.65
CA TRP A 233 17.08 -4.48 -2.34
C TRP A 233 16.83 -3.14 -1.63
N GLU A 234 17.78 -2.20 -1.72
CA GLU A 234 17.63 -0.85 -1.18
C GLU A 234 16.52 -0.07 -1.90
N LEU A 235 16.48 -0.10 -3.23
CA LEU A 235 15.44 0.57 -4.02
C LEU A 235 14.04 0.08 -3.65
N GLU A 236 13.91 -1.23 -3.50
CA GLU A 236 12.66 -1.89 -3.17
C GLU A 236 12.18 -1.59 -1.75
N ALA A 237 13.00 -1.00 -0.88
CA ALA A 237 12.52 -0.46 0.39
C ALA A 237 11.58 0.74 0.18
N PHE A 238 11.70 1.45 -0.95
CA PHE A 238 10.96 2.66 -1.28
C PHE A 238 9.90 2.43 -2.35
N LEU A 239 10.28 1.80 -3.47
CA LEU A 239 9.41 1.59 -4.61
C LEU A 239 8.92 0.15 -4.70
N ARG A 240 7.77 -0.03 -5.36
CA ARG A 240 7.26 -1.34 -5.76
C ARG A 240 7.48 -1.54 -7.25
N PRO A 241 7.93 -2.73 -7.68
CA PRO A 241 8.04 -3.02 -9.11
C PRO A 241 6.65 -3.07 -9.75
N ALA A 242 6.50 -2.42 -10.90
CA ALA A 242 5.32 -2.61 -11.77
C ALA A 242 5.43 -3.92 -12.57
N SER A 243 6.66 -4.28 -12.92
CA SER A 243 7.06 -5.58 -13.45
C SER A 243 8.53 -5.81 -13.06
N PRO A 244 9.07 -7.03 -13.19
CA PRO A 244 10.49 -7.28 -12.93
C PRO A 244 11.39 -6.24 -13.62
N GLY A 245 12.25 -5.57 -12.85
CA GLY A 245 13.18 -4.56 -13.35
C GLY A 245 12.56 -3.21 -13.77
N ARG A 246 11.26 -2.99 -13.55
CA ARG A 246 10.57 -1.76 -13.96
C ARG A 246 9.80 -1.12 -12.80
N TYR A 247 10.08 0.15 -12.55
CA TYR A 247 9.51 0.91 -11.45
C TYR A 247 8.89 2.20 -11.96
N LEU A 248 7.74 2.57 -11.41
CA LEU A 248 7.05 3.80 -11.79
C LEU A 248 7.46 4.94 -10.86
N LEU A 249 7.73 6.10 -11.44
CA LEU A 249 8.16 7.32 -10.75
C LEU A 249 7.07 8.40 -10.79
N ARG A 250 5.79 7.97 -10.85
CA ARG A 250 4.65 8.90 -10.87
C ARG A 250 4.40 9.46 -9.48
N LYS A 251 3.59 10.52 -9.41
CA LYS A 251 3.22 11.18 -8.15
C LYS A 251 2.72 10.20 -7.06
N PRO A 252 1.86 9.21 -7.32
CA PRO A 252 1.44 8.24 -6.30
C PRO A 252 2.57 7.35 -5.81
N ASP A 253 3.48 6.96 -6.70
CA ASP A 253 4.61 6.07 -6.39
C ASP A 253 5.66 6.80 -5.52
N LEU A 254 5.93 8.08 -5.83
CA LEU A 254 6.79 8.93 -5.00
C LEU A 254 6.17 9.24 -3.63
N ARG A 255 4.84 9.42 -3.56
CA ARG A 255 4.12 9.55 -2.28
C ARG A 255 4.23 8.28 -1.45
N HIS A 256 4.10 7.13 -2.09
CA HIS A 256 4.27 5.84 -1.44
C HIS A 256 5.68 5.67 -0.88
N ALA A 257 6.71 6.01 -1.68
CA ALA A 257 8.10 6.01 -1.25
C ALA A 257 8.35 6.93 -0.05
N ALA A 258 7.80 8.15 -0.07
CA ALA A 258 7.91 9.09 1.05
C ALA A 258 7.26 8.55 2.34
N ALA A 259 6.04 8.00 2.23
CA ALA A 259 5.33 7.43 3.37
C ALA A 259 6.08 6.23 3.97
N HIS A 260 6.61 5.34 3.13
CA HIS A 260 7.38 4.18 3.59
C HIS A 260 8.75 4.56 4.14
N GLY A 261 9.44 5.51 3.54
CA GLY A 261 10.75 5.99 4.00
C GLY A 261 10.70 6.68 5.37
N LEU A 262 9.56 7.31 5.71
CA LEU A 262 9.31 7.90 7.03
C LEU A 262 8.89 6.87 8.08
N CYS A 263 8.24 5.78 7.68
CA CYS A 263 7.80 4.71 8.60
C CYS A 263 8.87 3.63 8.81
N ALA A 264 9.76 3.43 7.85
CA ALA A 264 10.89 2.52 7.97
C ALA A 264 11.94 3.16 8.89
N ALA A 265 12.07 2.65 10.12
CA ALA A 265 13.24 2.96 10.93
C ALA A 265 14.50 2.70 10.08
N PRO A 266 15.48 3.62 10.05
CA PRO A 266 16.71 3.39 9.32
C PRO A 266 17.37 2.14 9.89
N PHE A 267 17.51 1.10 9.07
CA PHE A 267 18.27 -0.11 9.39
C PHE A 267 19.78 0.17 9.33
N ASP A 268 20.21 1.30 9.87
CA ASP A 268 21.62 1.66 10.00
C ASP A 268 22.25 0.85 11.16
N LYS A 269 22.74 -0.33 10.80
CA LYS A 269 23.98 -0.88 11.34
C LYS A 269 24.83 -1.45 10.21
N LEU A 270 25.03 -0.67 9.14
CA LEU A 270 25.92 -1.03 8.03
C LEU A 270 27.13 -0.09 7.86
N THR A 271 27.44 0.76 8.83
CA THR A 271 28.75 1.43 8.93
C THR A 271 29.34 1.30 10.34
N PRO A 272 30.53 0.70 10.52
CA PRO A 272 31.24 0.76 11.79
C PRO A 272 32.03 2.07 11.85
N SER A 273 31.36 3.19 12.09
CA SER A 273 32.05 4.38 12.63
C SER A 273 31.11 5.23 13.47
N ARG A 274 31.31 5.11 14.79
CA ARG A 274 30.88 6.00 15.89
C ARG A 274 29.68 6.92 15.60
N CYS A 275 28.50 6.53 16.09
CA CYS A 275 27.55 7.49 16.65
C CYS A 275 27.14 7.09 18.08
N PRO A 276 27.03 8.06 19.01
CA PRO A 276 26.67 7.80 20.40
C PRO A 276 25.17 7.54 20.53
N SER A 277 24.83 6.67 21.49
CA SER A 277 23.50 6.45 22.08
C SER A 277 22.39 7.45 21.72
N GLY A 278 21.55 7.09 20.74
CA GLY A 278 20.28 7.76 20.45
C GLY A 278 19.53 6.99 19.38
N ARG A 279 18.28 6.57 19.64
CA ARG A 279 17.40 6.02 18.60
C ARG A 279 17.16 7.13 17.58
N ALA A 280 17.76 7.04 16.40
CA ALA A 280 17.49 7.98 15.32
C ALA A 280 16.05 7.78 14.85
N THR A 281 15.17 8.72 15.20
CA THR A 281 13.84 8.84 14.61
C THR A 281 14.00 9.08 13.10
N PRO A 282 13.25 8.37 12.24
CA PRO A 282 13.29 8.62 10.81
C PRO A 282 12.94 10.08 10.53
N THR A 283 13.90 10.84 10.00
CA THR A 283 13.70 12.24 9.64
C THR A 283 13.33 12.36 8.17
N ARG A 284 12.59 13.43 7.82
CA ARG A 284 12.30 13.78 6.42
C ARG A 284 13.56 13.82 5.56
N GLN A 285 14.60 14.46 6.07
CA GLN A 285 15.88 14.58 5.37
C GLN A 285 16.59 13.23 5.22
N GLY A 286 16.39 12.30 6.16
CA GLY A 286 16.96 10.96 6.12
C GLY A 286 16.45 10.11 4.95
N TRP A 287 15.12 10.05 4.74
CA TRP A 287 14.58 9.27 3.61
C TRP A 287 14.81 9.96 2.26
N GLU A 288 14.72 11.30 2.19
CA GLU A 288 14.99 12.06 0.96
C GLU A 288 16.41 11.77 0.46
N ASN A 289 17.40 11.88 1.36
CA ASN A 289 18.79 11.59 1.03
C ASN A 289 19.02 10.11 0.71
N GLY A 290 18.42 9.20 1.47
CA GLY A 290 18.55 7.76 1.25
C GLY A 290 17.99 7.33 -0.12
N PHE A 291 16.79 7.77 -0.46
CA PHE A 291 16.15 7.43 -1.72
C PHE A 291 16.87 8.05 -2.91
N MET A 292 17.26 9.32 -2.83
CA MET A 292 18.05 9.96 -3.90
C MET A 292 19.40 9.27 -4.09
N ARG A 293 20.09 8.92 -3.01
CA ARG A 293 21.38 8.20 -3.07
C ARG A 293 21.25 6.88 -3.85
N VAL A 294 20.24 6.08 -3.54
CA VAL A 294 20.00 4.80 -4.23
C VAL A 294 19.81 5.02 -5.73
N LEU A 295 18.96 5.98 -6.11
CA LEU A 295 18.72 6.29 -7.52
C LEU A 295 19.98 6.81 -8.23
N GLU A 296 20.71 7.75 -7.64
CA GLU A 296 21.93 8.32 -8.22
C GLU A 296 23.04 7.26 -8.36
N THR A 297 23.14 6.34 -7.38
CA THR A 297 24.08 5.22 -7.41
C THR A 297 23.75 4.25 -8.56
N GLY A 298 22.46 3.93 -8.73
CA GLY A 298 22.02 3.03 -9.78
C GLY A 298 22.11 3.63 -11.17
N LEU A 299 21.75 4.90 -11.32
CA LEU A 299 21.90 5.66 -12.57
C LEU A 299 23.36 5.94 -12.94
N ARG A 300 24.27 5.88 -11.96
CA ARG A 300 25.66 6.35 -12.08
C ARG A 300 25.75 7.79 -12.59
N ALA A 301 24.74 8.59 -12.24
CA ALA A 301 24.53 9.95 -12.73
C ALA A 301 23.67 10.73 -11.73
N PRO A 302 23.78 12.06 -11.68
CA PRO A 302 22.90 12.89 -10.87
C PRO A 302 21.45 12.79 -11.34
N LEU A 303 20.50 12.89 -10.40
CA LEU A 303 19.08 12.84 -10.72
C LEU A 303 18.64 14.04 -11.59
N PRO A 304 17.74 13.82 -12.56
CA PRO A 304 17.10 14.92 -13.29
C PRO A 304 16.45 15.91 -12.31
N GLN A 305 16.67 17.21 -12.53
CA GLN A 305 16.22 18.26 -11.60
C GLN A 305 14.71 18.22 -11.35
N ALA A 306 13.91 17.88 -12.36
CA ALA A 306 12.47 17.71 -12.24
C ALA A 306 12.08 16.58 -11.26
N LEU A 307 12.77 15.44 -11.34
CA LEU A 307 12.53 14.31 -10.44
C LEU A 307 13.00 14.61 -9.02
N ARG A 308 14.16 15.27 -8.88
CA ARG A 308 14.65 15.75 -7.57
C ARG A 308 13.64 16.69 -6.91
N ALA A 309 13.15 17.68 -7.64
CA ALA A 309 12.10 18.58 -7.16
C ALA A 309 10.82 17.82 -6.78
N ALA A 310 10.42 16.84 -7.60
CA ALA A 310 9.27 15.99 -7.30
C ALA A 310 9.44 15.22 -5.99
N ILE A 311 10.60 14.63 -5.72
CA ILE A 311 10.90 13.91 -4.46
C ILE A 311 10.85 14.86 -3.26
N LEU A 312 11.46 16.05 -3.36
CA LEU A 312 11.47 17.02 -2.26
C LEU A 312 10.09 17.65 -1.98
N SER A 313 9.22 17.68 -2.99
CA SER A 313 7.86 18.25 -2.88
C SER A 313 6.82 17.30 -2.27
N GLN A 314 7.21 16.11 -1.79
CA GLN A 314 6.25 15.17 -1.24
C GLN A 314 5.61 15.69 0.06
N PRO A 315 4.28 15.61 0.21
CA PRO A 315 3.60 16.05 1.42
C PRO A 315 3.93 15.09 2.58
N VAL A 316 4.19 15.66 3.76
CA VAL A 316 4.39 14.89 5.00
C VAL A 316 3.11 14.96 5.81
N LEU A 317 2.53 13.79 6.11
CA LEU A 317 1.42 13.66 7.03
C LEU A 317 1.97 13.12 8.36
N ASN A 318 1.94 13.94 9.40
CA ASN A 318 2.28 13.49 10.75
C ASN A 318 0.99 13.05 11.45
N VAL A 319 0.94 11.79 11.87
CA VAL A 319 -0.14 11.25 12.69
C VAL A 319 0.33 11.24 14.13
N THR A 320 -0.35 11.98 14.99
CA THR A 320 -0.07 12.00 16.43
C THR A 320 -1.18 11.27 17.16
N GLU A 321 -0.87 10.17 17.84
CA GLU A 321 -1.81 9.49 18.73
C GLU A 321 -1.92 10.25 20.06
N GLY A 322 -3.13 10.51 20.52
CA GLY A 322 -3.35 11.31 21.72
C GLY A 322 -4.81 11.60 22.02
N ILE A 323 -5.02 12.39 23.07
CA ILE A 323 -6.33 12.90 23.46
C ILE A 323 -6.47 14.36 23.03
N VAL A 324 -7.71 14.76 22.74
CA VAL A 324 -8.07 16.16 22.55
C VAL A 324 -8.78 16.63 23.81
N LEU A 325 -8.24 17.66 24.46
CA LEU A 325 -8.88 18.31 25.60
C LEU A 325 -9.65 19.52 25.10
N GLU A 326 -10.95 19.55 25.39
CA GLU A 326 -11.82 20.70 25.15
C GLU A 326 -12.01 21.49 26.46
N PHE A 327 -11.76 22.79 26.40
CA PHE A 327 -12.00 23.72 27.50
C PHE A 327 -13.32 24.47 27.29
N SER A 328 -14.14 24.51 28.32
CA SER A 328 -15.39 25.29 28.34
C SER A 328 -15.14 26.80 28.16
N ASN A 329 -13.95 27.29 28.53
CA ASN A 329 -13.54 28.68 28.40
C ASN A 329 -12.14 28.80 27.77
N SER A 330 -12.02 29.59 26.70
CA SER A 330 -10.74 29.84 26.03
C SER A 330 -9.71 30.59 26.89
N GLU A 331 -10.16 31.39 27.87
CA GLU A 331 -9.26 32.10 28.79
C GLU A 331 -8.55 31.17 29.77
N GLU A 332 -9.16 30.03 30.09
CA GLU A 332 -8.59 29.03 30.98
C GLU A 332 -7.38 28.33 30.32
N LEU A 333 -7.53 27.94 29.06
CA LEU A 333 -6.42 27.41 28.25
C LEU A 333 -5.30 28.45 28.10
N LYS A 334 -5.63 29.73 27.88
CA LYS A 334 -4.63 30.81 27.83
C LYS A 334 -3.88 30.98 29.16
N ARG A 335 -4.57 30.87 30.31
CA ARG A 335 -3.94 30.92 31.64
C ARG A 335 -3.02 29.74 31.89
N LEU A 336 -3.48 28.52 31.58
CA LEU A 336 -2.68 27.30 31.76
C LEU A 336 -1.39 27.30 30.94
N ARG A 337 -1.41 27.88 29.74
CA ARG A 337 -0.21 28.03 28.89
C ARG A 337 0.83 29.01 29.43
N ARG A 338 0.45 29.93 30.32
CA ARG A 338 1.40 30.85 30.98
C ARG A 338 2.17 30.18 32.11
N SER A 339 1.72 29.01 32.57
CA SER A 339 2.44 28.20 33.56
C SER A 339 3.65 27.55 32.92
N THR A 340 4.83 27.77 33.51
CA THR A 340 6.11 27.18 33.06
C THR A 340 6.08 25.65 33.10
N VAL A 341 5.29 25.06 34.01
CA VAL A 341 5.18 23.61 34.19
C VAL A 341 4.23 22.94 33.19
N LEU A 342 3.20 23.66 32.72
CA LEU A 342 2.16 23.09 31.86
C LEU A 342 2.34 23.42 30.38
N ARG A 343 3.14 24.43 30.06
CA ARG A 343 3.32 24.95 28.71
C ARG A 343 3.75 23.86 27.71
N GLU A 344 4.68 22.99 28.11
CA GLU A 344 5.21 21.89 27.29
C GLU A 344 4.12 20.87 26.90
N HIS A 345 3.06 20.75 27.70
CA HIS A 345 1.95 19.84 27.43
C HIS A 345 0.86 20.46 26.54
N PHE A 346 0.91 21.77 26.27
CA PHE A 346 -0.10 22.51 25.52
C PHE A 346 0.45 23.17 24.24
N GLU A 347 1.49 22.58 23.65
CA GLU A 347 2.12 23.11 22.43
C GLU A 347 1.26 22.90 21.17
N HIS A 348 0.49 21.81 21.11
CA HIS A 348 -0.29 21.43 19.92
C HIS A 348 -1.74 21.93 20.01
N ILE A 349 -1.94 23.23 19.79
CA ILE A 349 -3.27 23.85 19.82
C ILE A 349 -4.00 23.59 18.50
N LEU A 350 -5.22 23.06 18.61
CA LEU A 350 -6.11 22.85 17.47
C LEU A 350 -7.06 24.03 17.27
N SER A 351 -7.48 24.69 18.36
CA SER A 351 -8.30 25.91 18.34
C SER A 351 -8.19 26.66 19.68
N PRO A 352 -8.77 27.87 19.84
CA PRO A 352 -8.71 28.63 21.11
C PRO A 352 -9.25 27.89 22.34
N ARG A 353 -9.98 26.78 22.15
CA ARG A 353 -10.56 25.93 23.21
C ARG A 353 -10.09 24.48 23.18
N HIS A 354 -9.33 24.07 22.16
CA HIS A 354 -8.97 22.67 21.95
C HIS A 354 -7.46 22.51 21.85
N VAL A 355 -6.94 21.51 22.55
CA VAL A 355 -5.52 21.18 22.54
C VAL A 355 -5.33 19.68 22.40
N CYS A 356 -4.43 19.27 21.53
CA CYS A 356 -4.03 17.89 21.36
C CYS A 356 -2.87 17.58 22.29
N VAL A 357 -2.96 16.46 22.98
CA VAL A 357 -1.93 16.00 23.92
C VAL A 357 -1.61 14.56 23.55
N SER A 358 -0.33 14.26 23.32
CA SER A 358 0.09 12.91 22.94
C SER A 358 -0.31 11.87 24.01
N ALA A 359 -0.54 10.64 23.59
CA ALA A 359 -0.94 9.56 24.49
C ALA A 359 0.08 9.32 25.63
N GLU A 360 1.37 9.55 25.37
CA GLU A 360 2.45 9.44 26.35
C GLU A 360 2.37 10.51 27.45
N ASN A 361 1.99 11.74 27.09
CA ASN A 361 1.95 12.88 27.99
C ASN A 361 0.59 13.07 28.68
N ALA A 362 -0.46 12.49 28.10
CA ALA A 362 -1.84 12.64 28.56
C ALA A 362 -2.05 12.26 30.04
N PRO A 363 -1.57 11.11 30.58
CA PRO A 363 -1.81 10.75 31.97
C PRO A 363 -1.22 11.75 32.96
N ARG A 364 0.03 12.18 32.70
CA ARG A 364 0.73 13.14 33.55
C ARG A 364 0.08 14.51 33.52
N LEU A 365 -0.37 14.96 32.36
CA LEU A 365 -1.08 16.23 32.23
C LEU A 365 -2.41 16.20 33.00
N LEU A 366 -3.19 15.12 32.87
CA LEU A 366 -4.46 14.97 33.56
C LEU A 366 -4.28 15.03 35.08
N GLU A 367 -3.27 14.34 35.62
CA GLU A 367 -2.94 14.42 37.05
C GLU A 367 -2.58 15.86 37.49
N LEU A 368 -1.82 16.59 36.68
CA LEU A 368 -1.44 17.98 36.96
C LEU A 368 -2.62 18.97 36.87
N LEU A 369 -3.65 18.64 36.08
CA LEU A 369 -4.88 19.40 35.99
C LEU A 369 -5.81 19.09 37.19
N GLU A 370 -5.93 17.83 37.56
CA GLU A 370 -6.71 17.40 38.74
C GLU A 370 -6.17 18.03 40.03
N ARG A 371 -4.84 18.07 40.21
CA ARG A 371 -4.19 18.76 41.34
C ARG A 371 -4.49 20.27 41.40
N ARG A 372 -4.96 20.86 40.29
CA ARG A 372 -5.36 22.26 40.18
C ARG A 372 -6.89 22.44 40.19
N GLY A 373 -7.65 21.37 40.45
CA GLY A 373 -9.11 21.37 40.50
C GLY A 373 -9.78 21.35 39.12
N ILE A 374 -9.05 21.02 38.06
CA ILE A 374 -9.57 20.90 36.69
C ILE A 374 -9.73 19.42 36.37
N TYR A 375 -10.98 18.95 36.35
CA TYR A 375 -11.30 17.53 36.15
C TYR A 375 -11.76 17.29 34.71
N ALA A 376 -11.04 16.45 33.99
CA ALA A 376 -11.43 16.04 32.65
C ALA A 376 -12.59 15.04 32.72
N HIS A 377 -13.68 15.35 32.03
CA HIS A 377 -14.80 14.43 31.87
C HIS A 377 -14.72 13.83 30.47
N SER A 378 -14.73 12.49 30.37
CA SER A 378 -14.77 11.82 29.08
C SER A 378 -16.10 12.10 28.40
N LEU A 379 -16.08 12.77 27.26
CA LEU A 379 -17.27 12.94 26.40
C LEU A 379 -17.76 11.60 25.82
N MET A 380 -16.94 10.55 25.91
CA MET A 380 -17.37 9.18 25.69
C MET A 380 -17.68 8.55 27.03
N GLU A 381 -18.93 8.68 27.50
CA GLU A 381 -19.48 7.72 28.45
C GLU A 381 -19.38 6.32 27.79
N ALA A 382 -18.74 5.38 28.49
CA ALA A 382 -18.76 3.99 28.08
C ALA A 382 -20.22 3.58 27.89
N ALA A 383 -20.57 3.17 26.67
CA ALA A 383 -21.92 2.72 26.35
C ALA A 383 -22.37 1.71 27.43
N PRO A 384 -23.52 1.92 28.10
CA PRO A 384 -24.01 0.95 29.05
C PRO A 384 -24.19 -0.38 28.32
N LYS A 385 -23.59 -1.44 28.88
CA LYS A 385 -23.77 -2.81 28.37
C LYS A 385 -25.27 -3.11 28.37
N ASP A 386 -25.77 -3.52 27.21
CA ASP A 386 -27.16 -3.87 26.96
C ASP A 386 -27.75 -4.76 28.08
N GLU A 387 -28.68 -4.20 28.86
CA GLU A 387 -29.69 -4.96 29.57
C GLU A 387 -31.08 -4.48 29.12
N ARG A 388 -31.59 -5.23 28.14
CA ARG A 388 -32.99 -5.65 27.94
C ARG A 388 -34.14 -4.61 28.00
N SER A 389 -34.87 -4.64 26.88
CA SER A 389 -36.33 -4.67 26.74
C SER A 389 -37.17 -3.45 27.13
N HIS A 390 -37.82 -2.93 26.08
CA HIS A 390 -39.11 -2.21 26.06
C HIS A 390 -39.10 -0.84 26.77
N THR A 391 -39.67 0.23 26.24
CA THR A 391 -40.94 0.35 25.51
C THR A 391 -40.88 1.68 24.74
N ARG A 392 -41.45 1.72 23.53
CA ARG A 392 -41.80 3.00 22.89
C ARG A 392 -42.64 3.80 23.88
N ASN A 393 -42.20 4.98 24.29
CA ASN A 393 -43.12 5.98 24.81
C ASN A 393 -42.64 7.39 24.45
N TYR A 394 -43.58 8.10 23.86
CA TYR A 394 -43.53 9.48 23.44
C TYR A 394 -43.27 10.39 24.65
N PHE A 395 -42.20 11.19 24.60
CA PHE A 395 -42.16 12.44 25.34
C PHE A 395 -42.04 13.60 24.35
N ARG A 396 -43.16 14.32 24.19
CA ARG A 396 -43.22 15.65 23.59
C ARG A 396 -42.44 16.61 24.47
N GLN A 397 -41.54 17.39 23.88
CA GLN A 397 -41.07 18.66 24.45
C GLN A 397 -41.52 19.81 23.54
N PRO A 398 -41.88 20.98 24.10
CA PRO A 398 -42.48 22.07 23.36
C PRO A 398 -41.40 22.84 22.60
N THR A 399 -41.47 22.84 21.27
CA THR A 399 -40.70 23.75 20.42
C THR A 399 -41.39 25.11 20.43
N LEU A 400 -40.63 26.18 20.70
CA LEU A 400 -41.09 27.58 20.68
C LEU A 400 -41.80 27.91 19.34
N PRO A 401 -42.90 28.70 19.36
CA PRO A 401 -43.56 29.11 18.14
C PRO A 401 -42.70 30.13 17.38
N LEU A 402 -42.50 29.88 16.09
CA LEU A 402 -41.87 30.83 15.17
C LEU A 402 -42.86 31.98 14.86
N PRO A 403 -42.41 33.25 14.81
CA PRO A 403 -43.26 34.37 14.44
C PRO A 403 -43.70 34.27 12.97
N LYS A 404 -45.01 34.44 12.73
CA LYS A 404 -45.63 34.37 11.40
C LYS A 404 -45.16 35.50 10.48
N GLY A 405 -44.77 35.16 9.25
CA GLY A 405 -44.68 36.12 8.14
C GLY A 405 -43.37 36.14 7.34
N TRP A 406 -42.35 35.36 7.72
CA TRP A 406 -41.09 35.30 6.96
C TRP A 406 -41.04 34.04 6.11
N THR A 407 -40.81 34.18 4.80
CA THR A 407 -40.38 33.07 3.94
C THR A 407 -38.92 32.74 4.28
N VAL A 408 -38.71 32.03 5.38
CA VAL A 408 -37.38 31.60 5.80
C VAL A 408 -36.92 30.50 4.85
N THR A 409 -35.75 30.68 4.20
CA THR A 409 -35.19 29.65 3.33
C THR A 409 -34.69 28.47 4.18
N LYS A 410 -34.54 27.29 3.57
CA LYS A 410 -34.01 26.09 4.28
C LYS A 410 -32.59 26.33 4.77
N GLU A 411 -31.81 27.10 4.01
CA GLU A 411 -30.47 27.58 4.33
C GLU A 411 -30.49 28.41 5.63
N ASP A 412 -31.40 29.39 5.73
CA ASP A 412 -31.51 30.28 6.89
C ASP A 412 -31.93 29.51 8.15
N LEU A 413 -32.88 28.56 8.02
CA LEU A 413 -33.30 27.70 9.12
C LEU A 413 -32.15 26.83 9.64
N LEU A 414 -31.39 26.21 8.74
CA LEU A 414 -30.25 25.37 9.10
C LEU A 414 -29.11 26.19 9.70
N THR A 415 -28.88 27.40 9.19
CA THR A 415 -27.89 28.34 9.72
C THR A 415 -28.27 28.80 11.14
N GLU A 416 -29.55 29.04 11.40
CA GLU A 416 -30.01 29.41 12.73
C GLU A 416 -29.90 28.23 13.72
N HIS A 417 -30.24 27.01 13.30
CA HIS A 417 -30.08 25.82 14.14
C HIS A 417 -28.60 25.45 14.36
N LEU A 418 -27.73 25.77 13.40
CA LEU A 418 -26.28 25.72 13.56
C LEU A 418 -25.80 26.72 14.61
N ARG A 419 -26.26 27.98 14.52
CA ARG A 419 -25.92 29.06 15.46
C ARG A 419 -26.38 28.75 16.89
N LEU A 420 -27.59 28.19 17.03
CA LEU A 420 -28.20 27.82 18.31
C LEU A 420 -27.78 26.43 18.80
N GLN A 421 -27.06 25.65 17.99
CA GLN A 421 -26.73 24.24 18.23
C GLN A 421 -27.95 23.37 18.57
N GLN A 422 -29.09 23.63 17.92
CA GLN A 422 -30.34 22.93 18.17
C GLN A 422 -30.59 21.81 17.16
N ALA A 423 -31.28 20.76 17.62
CA ALA A 423 -31.70 19.67 16.76
C ALA A 423 -32.98 20.03 15.99
N LEU A 424 -33.03 19.71 14.70
CA LEU A 424 -34.26 19.77 13.90
C LEU A 424 -34.56 18.44 13.21
N ASP A 425 -35.83 18.25 12.88
CA ASP A 425 -36.30 17.12 12.12
C ASP A 425 -36.31 17.45 10.62
N ILE A 426 -35.71 16.58 9.82
CA ILE A 426 -35.64 16.66 8.37
C ILE A 426 -36.15 15.38 7.72
N LEU A 427 -36.56 15.50 6.47
CA LEU A 427 -36.73 14.41 5.53
C LEU A 427 -35.55 14.41 4.57
N TYR A 428 -34.80 13.31 4.51
CA TYR A 428 -33.60 13.21 3.69
C TYR A 428 -33.76 12.20 2.55
N HIS A 429 -33.49 12.64 1.33
CA HIS A 429 -33.46 11.79 0.15
C HIS A 429 -32.09 11.16 -0.04
N ALA A 430 -31.91 9.92 0.44
CA ALA A 430 -30.67 9.19 0.25
C ALA A 430 -30.45 8.84 -1.24
N PRO A 431 -29.20 8.87 -1.75
CA PRO A 431 -28.92 8.45 -3.13
C PRO A 431 -29.33 6.99 -3.35
N GLY A 432 -30.26 6.76 -4.29
CA GLY A 432 -30.83 5.44 -4.59
C GLY A 432 -32.01 5.02 -3.70
N GLY A 433 -32.44 5.87 -2.75
CA GLY A 433 -33.61 5.63 -1.91
C GLY A 433 -34.91 6.03 -2.62
N ILE A 434 -35.91 5.14 -2.59
CA ILE A 434 -37.23 5.38 -3.23
C ILE A 434 -38.11 6.32 -2.37
N ARG A 435 -37.81 6.48 -1.06
CA ARG A 435 -38.60 7.30 -0.14
C ARG A 435 -37.69 8.18 0.75
N PRO A 436 -38.10 9.41 1.07
CA PRO A 436 -37.38 10.25 2.03
C PRO A 436 -37.39 9.61 3.42
N GLU A 437 -36.23 9.64 4.08
CA GLU A 437 -36.07 9.10 5.41
C GLU A 437 -36.14 10.22 6.46
N PRO A 438 -36.99 10.10 7.50
CA PRO A 438 -36.99 11.06 8.60
C PRO A 438 -35.70 10.93 9.41
N ARG A 439 -35.05 12.07 9.65
CA ARG A 439 -33.82 12.18 10.43
C ARG A 439 -33.94 13.35 11.41
N ARG A 440 -33.47 13.14 12.63
CA ARG A 440 -33.23 14.24 13.58
C ARG A 440 -31.75 14.58 13.57
N ILE A 441 -31.40 15.82 13.23
CA ILE A 441 -30.02 16.26 13.07
C ILE A 441 -29.74 17.53 13.87
N THR A 442 -28.53 17.64 14.44
CA THR A 442 -27.99 18.90 14.96
C THR A 442 -26.91 19.38 14.00
N PRO A 443 -27.12 20.45 13.22
CA PRO A 443 -26.10 21.00 12.34
C PRO A 443 -24.85 21.40 13.11
N LEU A 444 -23.68 21.05 12.57
CA LEU A 444 -22.37 21.34 13.15
C LEU A 444 -21.52 22.24 12.24
N LEU A 445 -21.70 22.11 10.92
CA LEU A 445 -21.01 22.92 9.92
C LEU A 445 -21.77 22.89 8.59
N MET A 446 -21.67 23.97 7.82
CA MET A 446 -22.11 24.01 6.42
C MET A 446 -20.91 24.37 5.53
N GLU A 447 -20.68 23.58 4.49
CA GLU A 447 -19.56 23.75 3.56
C GLU A 447 -20.04 23.64 2.11
N GLU A 448 -19.41 24.38 1.22
CA GLU A 448 -19.65 24.30 -0.22
C GLU A 448 -18.51 23.52 -0.90
N HIS A 449 -18.87 22.50 -1.68
CA HIS A 449 -17.92 21.71 -2.46
C HIS A 449 -18.47 21.45 -3.86
N GLY A 450 -17.76 21.91 -4.90
CA GLY A 450 -18.15 21.68 -6.29
C GLY A 450 -19.52 22.28 -6.68
N GLY A 451 -19.88 23.45 -6.13
CA GLY A 451 -21.15 24.14 -6.39
C GLY A 451 -22.36 23.49 -5.70
N GLN A 452 -22.13 22.64 -4.70
CA GLN A 452 -23.16 22.00 -3.88
C GLN A 452 -22.91 22.28 -2.41
N VAL A 453 -23.98 22.55 -1.67
CA VAL A 453 -23.90 22.83 -0.23
C VAL A 453 -24.14 21.54 0.57
N TYR A 454 -23.27 21.29 1.53
CA TYR A 454 -23.32 20.15 2.43
C TYR A 454 -23.47 20.62 3.87
N VAL A 455 -24.37 19.96 4.61
CA VAL A 455 -24.56 20.14 6.04
C VAL A 455 -23.90 18.96 6.74
N ILE A 456 -22.84 19.23 7.51
CA ILE A 456 -22.27 18.26 8.45
C ILE A 456 -23.07 18.40 9.75
N ALA A 457 -23.68 17.30 10.19
CA ALA A 457 -24.55 17.31 11.36
C ALA A 457 -24.40 16.03 12.19
N TYR A 458 -24.61 16.14 13.50
CA TYR A 458 -24.78 14.97 14.34
C TYR A 458 -26.19 14.38 14.12
N CYS A 459 -26.26 13.18 13.57
CA CYS A 459 -27.51 12.49 13.31
C CYS A 459 -27.93 11.69 14.55
N HIS A 460 -28.92 12.17 15.29
CA HIS A 460 -29.44 11.52 16.50
C HIS A 460 -30.03 10.14 16.21
N THR A 461 -30.66 9.97 15.03
CA THR A 461 -31.21 8.68 14.58
C THR A 461 -30.13 7.61 14.38
N ARG A 462 -28.90 8.01 14.02
CA ARG A 462 -27.78 7.10 13.74
C ARG A 462 -26.67 7.17 14.79
N ARG A 463 -26.79 8.07 15.77
CA ARG A 463 -25.79 8.38 16.81
C ARG A 463 -24.38 8.58 16.23
N ALA A 464 -24.28 9.33 15.14
CA ALA A 464 -23.01 9.59 14.46
C ALA A 464 -23.03 10.90 13.67
N GLN A 465 -21.87 11.53 13.51
CA GLN A 465 -21.68 12.66 12.58
C GLN A 465 -21.82 12.19 11.14
N ARG A 466 -22.65 12.87 10.35
CA ARG A 466 -22.90 12.55 8.94
C ARG A 466 -23.04 13.81 8.11
N THR A 467 -22.75 13.66 6.82
CA THR A 467 -22.86 14.72 5.81
C THR A 467 -24.16 14.55 5.04
N PHE A 468 -24.93 15.63 4.95
CA PHE A 468 -26.21 15.70 4.24
C PHE A 468 -26.10 16.74 3.13
N ARG A 469 -26.51 16.40 1.91
CA ARG A 469 -26.54 17.39 0.81
C ARG A 469 -27.79 18.24 0.92
N LEU A 470 -27.64 19.56 0.90
CA LEU A 470 -28.72 20.51 1.24
C LEU A 470 -29.91 20.48 0.26
N ASP A 471 -29.66 20.21 -1.01
CA ASP A 471 -30.67 20.03 -2.05
C ASP A 471 -31.52 18.75 -1.87
N ARG A 472 -31.08 17.82 -1.01
CA ARG A 472 -31.77 16.57 -0.68
C ARG A 472 -32.45 16.58 0.69
N ILE A 473 -32.45 17.75 1.34
CA ILE A 473 -33.10 17.97 2.63
C ILE A 473 -34.44 18.68 2.40
N GLU A 474 -35.50 18.08 2.93
CA GLU A 474 -36.80 18.71 3.10
C GLU A 474 -37.04 18.97 4.60
N ILE A 475 -37.38 20.22 4.94
CA ILE A 475 -37.75 20.59 6.31
C ILE A 475 -39.28 20.70 6.32
N PRO A 476 -39.99 19.77 6.98
CA PRO A 476 -41.45 19.81 7.00
C PRO A 476 -41.93 21.08 7.72
N ALA A 477 -42.59 21.99 7.01
CA ALA A 477 -43.30 23.09 7.63
C ALA A 477 -44.47 22.52 8.45
N ARG A 478 -44.59 22.90 9.73
CA ARG A 478 -45.77 22.54 10.52
C ARG A 478 -47.00 23.17 9.87
N LYS A 479 -47.98 22.35 9.44
CA LYS A 479 -49.38 22.81 9.42
C LYS A 479 -49.77 23.06 10.88
N GLU A 480 -50.18 24.28 11.19
CA GLU A 480 -50.79 24.58 12.48
C GLU A 480 -52.03 23.69 12.67
N PRO A 481 -52.31 23.23 13.90
CA PRO A 481 -53.55 22.53 14.21
C PRO A 481 -54.78 23.42 14.01
#